data_AF-A0A914YC17-F1
#
_entry.id   AF-A0A914YC17-F1
#
_cell.length_a   1.000
_cell.length_b   1.000
_cell.length_c   1.000
_cell.angle_alpha   90.00
_cell.angle_beta   90.00
_cell.angle_gamma   90.00
#
_symmetry.space_group_name_H-M   'P 1'
#
loop_
_entity.id
_entity.type
_entity.pdbx_description
1 polymer ?
#
loop_
_entity_poly.entity_id
_entity_poly.type
_entity_poly.pdbx_seq_one_letter_code
_entity_poly.pdbx_strand_id
1 'polypeptide(L)'
;MDSSPPTTTSDKINDVTMSWWTSAQAQTEVINLSRCTWEEAEKLGDKATKAPVLYTNTCFPHLIEEYPIWEDRLQVIYGLWRKLRLEQKVFYAEKARINRDLFKVPQQGDINSDLAEIEQMLDKMNV
;
A
#
# COMPACT_ATOMS: atom_id res chain seq x y z
N MET A 1 -5.26 -20.96 -48.55
CA MET A 1 -6.73 -20.76 -48.53
C MET A 1 -7.12 -20.87 -47.07
N ASP A 2 -6.84 -19.85 -46.28
CA ASP A 2 -7.50 -18.53 -46.26
C ASP A 2 -8.90 -18.60 -45.63
N SER A 3 -8.91 -18.13 -44.38
CA SER A 3 -9.92 -17.34 -43.68
C SER A 3 -11.40 -17.71 -43.77
N SER A 4 -12.00 -17.93 -42.60
CA SER A 4 -13.36 -17.48 -42.32
C SER A 4 -13.31 -16.44 -41.19
N PRO A 5 -13.84 -15.22 -41.40
CA PRO A 5 -14.00 -14.23 -40.35
C PRO A 5 -15.30 -14.47 -39.56
N PRO A 6 -15.34 -14.16 -38.25
CA PRO A 6 -16.58 -14.15 -37.50
C PRO A 6 -17.42 -12.90 -37.76
N THR A 7 -18.73 -13.11 -37.80
CA THR A 7 -19.79 -12.13 -38.01
C THR A 7 -19.82 -11.06 -36.91
N THR A 8 -19.83 -9.79 -37.35
CA THR A 8 -20.12 -8.59 -36.55
C THR A 8 -21.62 -8.31 -36.53
N THR A 9 -22.20 -7.98 -35.37
CA THR A 9 -23.33 -7.04 -35.14
C THR A 9 -23.42 -6.83 -33.62
N SER A 10 -22.68 -5.87 -33.06
CA SER A 10 -23.16 -4.52 -32.69
C SER A 10 -24.59 -4.51 -32.16
N ASP A 11 -24.75 -4.44 -30.85
CA ASP A 11 -25.27 -3.20 -30.25
C ASP A 11 -24.86 -3.06 -28.79
N LYS A 12 -24.66 -1.80 -28.44
CA LYS A 12 -23.89 -1.30 -27.31
C LYS A 12 -24.67 -1.50 -26.01
N ILE A 13 -24.14 -2.33 -25.12
CA ILE A 13 -24.44 -2.23 -23.68
C ILE A 13 -23.11 -2.29 -22.92
N ASN A 14 -22.68 -1.10 -22.52
CA ASN A 14 -21.83 -0.81 -21.36
C ASN A 14 -20.43 -1.44 -21.30
N ASP A 15 -19.44 -0.67 -21.73
CA ASP A 15 -18.46 0.04 -20.88
C ASP A 15 -18.26 -0.40 -19.40
N VAL A 16 -18.31 -1.69 -19.10
CA VAL A 16 -18.15 -2.26 -17.75
C VAL A 16 -17.18 -3.44 -17.72
N THR A 17 -16.62 -3.85 -18.86
CA THR A 17 -15.66 -4.97 -18.91
C THR A 17 -14.19 -4.53 -18.83
N MET A 18 -13.91 -3.24 -18.67
CA MET A 18 -12.55 -2.73 -18.43
C MET A 18 -12.12 -2.68 -16.94
N SER A 19 -12.83 -3.36 -16.03
CA SER A 19 -12.53 -3.27 -14.59
C SER A 19 -12.49 -4.61 -13.87
N TRP A 20 -11.53 -5.48 -14.20
CA TRP A 20 -11.08 -6.50 -13.23
C TRP A 20 -9.62 -6.96 -13.33
N TRP A 21 -8.77 -6.42 -14.21
CA TRP A 21 -7.32 -6.66 -14.14
C TRP A 21 -6.53 -5.59 -13.38
N THR A 22 -7.16 -4.48 -12.98
CA THR A 22 -6.49 -3.40 -12.22
C THR A 22 -6.27 -3.71 -10.73
N SER A 23 -6.77 -4.84 -10.20
CA SER A 23 -6.65 -5.17 -8.76
C SER A 23 -5.56 -6.17 -8.39
N ALA A 24 -4.86 -6.78 -9.35
CA ALA A 24 -3.74 -7.68 -9.02
C ALA A 24 -2.48 -6.90 -8.58
N GLN A 25 -2.28 -5.68 -9.09
CA GLN A 25 -1.15 -4.82 -8.71
C GLN A 25 -1.35 -4.22 -7.30
N ALA A 26 -2.54 -3.70 -7.00
CA ALA A 26 -2.84 -3.09 -5.71
C ALA A 26 -2.78 -4.08 -4.52
N GLN A 27 -3.26 -5.33 -4.70
CA GLN A 27 -3.17 -6.37 -3.67
C GLN A 27 -1.73 -6.87 -3.47
N THR A 28 -0.93 -6.90 -4.53
CA THR A 28 0.49 -7.24 -4.48
C THR A 28 1.29 -6.15 -3.76
N GLU A 29 0.98 -4.88 -3.99
CA GLU A 29 1.66 -3.73 -3.36
C GLU A 29 1.44 -3.66 -1.84
N VAL A 30 0.22 -3.92 -1.34
CA VAL A 30 -0.07 -3.89 0.11
C VAL A 30 0.58 -5.04 0.88
N ILE A 31 0.68 -6.23 0.28
CA ILE A 31 1.44 -7.35 0.84
C ILE A 31 2.94 -7.06 0.77
N ASN A 32 3.39 -6.41 -0.31
CA ASN A 32 4.80 -6.02 -0.49
C ASN A 32 5.26 -4.94 0.50
N LEU A 33 4.42 -3.98 0.92
CA LEU A 33 4.84 -2.92 1.86
C LEU A 33 5.22 -3.41 3.26
N SER A 34 4.62 -4.52 3.71
CA SER A 34 5.04 -5.21 4.94
C SER A 34 6.42 -5.89 4.78
N ARG A 35 6.69 -6.41 3.58
CA ARG A 35 7.92 -7.08 3.16
C ARG A 35 8.93 -6.14 2.50
N CYS A 36 8.64 -4.83 2.41
CA CYS A 36 9.47 -3.94 1.62
C CYS A 36 10.85 -3.84 2.23
N THR A 37 11.83 -3.72 1.34
CA THR A 37 13.21 -3.54 1.74
C THR A 37 13.36 -2.17 2.42
N TRP A 38 14.45 -1.97 3.17
CA TRP A 38 14.70 -0.67 3.77
C TRP A 38 14.92 0.42 2.69
N GLU A 39 15.44 0.04 1.53
CA GLU A 39 15.64 0.92 0.39
C GLU A 39 14.31 1.38 -0.22
N GLU A 40 13.35 0.46 -0.36
CA GLU A 40 12.00 0.79 -0.80
C GLU A 40 11.28 1.67 0.24
N ALA A 41 11.44 1.37 1.53
CA ALA A 41 10.88 2.19 2.60
C ALA A 41 11.45 3.61 2.62
N GLU A 42 12.71 3.81 2.20
CA GLU A 42 13.36 5.13 2.17
C GLU A 42 12.66 6.07 1.19
N LYS A 43 12.25 5.54 0.04
CA LYS A 43 11.52 6.28 -1.01
C LYS A 43 10.15 6.81 -0.54
N LEU A 44 9.62 6.29 0.58
CA LEU A 44 8.35 6.72 1.16
C LEU A 44 8.47 7.99 2.03
N GLY A 45 9.67 8.50 2.29
CA GLY A 45 9.86 9.73 3.06
C GLY A 45 9.32 9.63 4.49
N ASP A 46 8.47 10.57 4.89
CA ASP A 46 7.80 10.62 6.19
C ASP A 46 6.76 9.49 6.41
N LYS A 47 6.44 8.75 5.35
CA LYS A 47 5.56 7.57 5.37
C LYS A 47 6.32 6.26 5.42
N ALA A 48 7.64 6.27 5.66
CA ALA A 48 8.44 5.06 5.77
C ALA A 48 7.88 4.08 6.82
N THR A 49 7.83 2.80 6.45
CA THR A 49 7.21 1.72 7.25
C THR A 49 8.21 0.99 8.14
N LYS A 50 9.50 1.32 8.04
CA LYS A 50 10.59 0.82 8.89
C LYS A 50 11.06 1.95 9.82
N ALA A 51 11.06 1.70 11.12
CA ALA A 51 11.35 2.74 12.12
C ALA A 51 12.72 3.44 11.96
N PRO A 52 13.83 2.72 11.67
CA PRO A 52 15.12 3.34 11.43
C PRO A 52 15.10 4.29 10.23
N VAL A 53 14.47 3.85 9.14
CA VAL A 53 14.35 4.60 7.89
C VAL A 53 13.43 5.81 8.07
N LEU A 54 12.33 5.67 8.81
CA LEU A 54 11.44 6.77 9.15
C LEU A 54 12.14 7.85 9.97
N TYR A 55 12.95 7.45 10.94
CA TYR A 55 13.76 8.39 11.71
C TYR A 55 14.74 9.15 10.81
N THR A 56 15.49 8.45 9.95
CA THR A 56 16.48 9.11 9.09
C THR A 56 15.84 10.02 8.06
N ASN A 57 14.73 9.60 7.44
CA ASN A 57 13.99 10.41 6.47
C ASN A 57 13.46 11.71 7.08
N THR A 58 13.03 11.67 8.35
CA THR A 58 12.43 12.83 9.02
C THR A 58 13.45 13.77 9.66
N CYS A 59 14.59 13.26 10.12
CA CYS A 59 15.61 14.05 10.83
C CYS A 59 16.82 14.43 9.97
N PHE A 60 17.08 13.70 8.88
CA PHE A 60 18.23 13.89 7.99
C PHE A 60 17.77 13.88 6.52
N PRO A 61 17.01 14.89 6.07
CA PRO A 61 16.39 14.89 4.74
C PRO A 61 17.39 14.85 3.57
N HIS A 62 18.63 15.32 3.80
CA HIS A 62 19.71 15.33 2.80
C HIS A 62 20.56 14.06 2.81
N LEU A 63 20.22 13.03 3.60
CA LEU A 63 21.04 11.84 3.76
C LEU A 63 21.31 11.11 2.44
N ILE A 64 20.36 11.15 1.49
CA ILE A 64 20.51 10.53 0.17
C ILE A 64 21.48 11.32 -0.73
N GLU A 65 21.56 12.64 -0.57
CA GLU A 65 22.49 13.50 -1.29
C GLU A 65 23.91 13.34 -0.74
N GLU A 66 24.04 13.21 0.58
CA GLU A 66 25.32 12.98 1.26
C GLU A 66 25.88 11.57 1.04
N TYR A 67 25.01 10.55 1.02
CA TYR A 67 25.37 9.14 0.84
C TYR A 67 24.57 8.55 -0.33
N PRO A 68 24.97 8.81 -1.59
CA PRO A 68 24.21 8.36 -2.75
C PRO A 68 24.22 6.83 -2.92
N ILE A 69 25.27 6.16 -2.45
CA ILE A 69 25.41 4.70 -2.45
C ILE A 69 24.57 4.09 -1.32
N TRP A 70 23.70 3.13 -1.66
CA TRP A 70 22.76 2.52 -0.71
C TRP A 70 23.48 1.81 0.44
N GLU A 71 24.53 1.04 0.14
CA GLU A 71 25.27 0.25 1.13
C GLU A 71 25.89 1.15 2.21
N ASP A 72 26.47 2.28 1.81
CA ASP A 72 27.04 3.27 2.74
C ASP A 72 25.93 3.94 3.55
N ARG A 73 24.86 4.36 2.89
CA ARG A 73 23.70 4.98 3.54
C ARG A 73 23.06 4.05 4.57
N LEU A 74 22.95 2.77 4.28
CA LEU A 74 22.45 1.75 5.18
C LEU A 74 23.31 1.66 6.46
N GLN A 75 24.65 1.73 6.35
CA GLN A 75 25.53 1.80 7.52
C GLN A 75 25.27 3.05 8.37
N VAL A 76 25.02 4.20 7.72
CA VAL A 76 24.68 5.44 8.43
C VAL A 76 23.32 5.33 9.13
N ILE A 77 22.30 4.78 8.47
CA ILE A 77 20.97 4.51 9.06
C ILE A 77 21.12 3.64 10.32
N TYR A 78 21.90 2.55 10.24
CA TYR A 78 22.17 1.71 11.41
C TYR A 78 22.88 2.46 12.53
N GLY A 79 23.91 3.25 12.20
CA GLY A 79 24.67 4.03 13.17
C GLY A 79 23.82 5.06 13.90
N LEU A 80 23.00 5.81 13.16
CA LEU A 80 22.07 6.80 13.69
C LEU A 80 21.00 6.16 14.58
N TRP A 81 20.41 5.04 14.13
CA TRP A 81 19.41 4.32 14.91
C TRP A 81 19.95 3.79 16.23
N ARG A 82 21.18 3.25 16.25
CA ARG A 82 21.79 2.74 17.49
C ARG A 82 21.98 3.81 18.56
N LYS A 83 22.30 5.06 18.16
CA LYS A 83 22.52 6.20 19.05
C LYS A 83 21.25 6.72 19.73
N LEU A 84 20.07 6.39 19.22
CA LEU A 84 18.80 6.80 19.83
C LEU A 84 18.56 6.14 21.19
N ARG A 85 17.91 6.90 22.07
CA ARG A 85 17.39 6.38 23.35
C ARG A 85 16.22 5.43 23.10
N LEU A 86 15.92 4.57 24.07
CA LEU A 86 14.88 3.55 23.93
C LEU A 86 13.49 4.17 23.69
N GLU A 87 13.17 5.25 24.38
CA GLU A 87 11.88 5.94 24.27
C GLU A 87 11.67 6.47 22.85
N GLN A 88 12.73 7.01 22.24
CA GLN A 88 12.70 7.47 20.85
C GLN A 88 12.53 6.29 19.88
N LYS A 89 13.22 5.18 20.13
CA LYS A 89 13.07 3.96 19.31
C LYS A 89 11.64 3.43 19.34
N VAL A 90 11.01 3.40 20.52
CA VAL A 90 9.61 3.00 20.69
C VAL A 90 8.67 3.94 19.95
N PHE A 91 8.86 5.26 20.09
CA PHE A 91 8.07 6.27 19.39
C PHE A 91 8.09 6.07 17.86
N TYR A 92 9.28 5.92 17.26
CA TYR A 92 9.40 5.70 15.82
C TYR A 92 8.89 4.31 15.38
N ALA A 93 9.00 3.28 16.24
CA ALA A 93 8.45 1.96 15.96
C ALA A 93 6.92 2.01 15.85
N GLU A 94 6.26 2.74 16.74
CA GLU A 94 4.81 2.92 16.69
C GLU A 94 4.38 3.77 15.50
N LYS A 95 5.08 4.88 15.22
CA LYS A 95 4.79 5.69 14.03
C LYS A 95 4.95 4.91 12.73
N ALA A 96 5.99 4.08 12.62
CA ALA A 96 6.19 3.20 11.47
C ALA A 96 5.11 2.11 11.38
N ARG A 97 4.55 1.65 12.52
CA ARG A 97 3.40 0.74 12.55
C ARG A 97 2.16 1.40 11.99
N ILE A 98 1.85 2.61 12.42
CA ILE A 98 0.75 3.40 11.89
C ILE A 98 0.92 3.60 10.38
N ASN A 99 2.14 3.93 9.92
CA ASN A 99 2.42 4.05 8.48
C ASN A 99 2.12 2.75 7.72
N ARG A 100 2.39 1.57 8.28
CA ARG A 100 1.99 0.29 7.64
C ARG A 100 0.47 0.16 7.52
N ASP A 101 -0.27 0.61 8.53
CA ASP A 101 -1.73 0.58 8.54
C ASP A 101 -2.34 1.57 7.53
N LEU A 102 -1.70 2.71 7.26
CA LEU A 102 -2.14 3.67 6.24
C LEU A 102 -2.21 3.07 4.83
N PHE A 103 -1.35 2.10 4.54
CA PHE A 103 -1.34 1.42 3.24
C PHE A 103 -2.25 0.19 3.20
N LYS A 104 -2.82 -0.23 4.33
CA LYS A 104 -3.86 -1.25 4.32
C LYS A 104 -5.12 -0.57 3.84
N VAL A 105 -5.41 -0.71 2.54
CA VAL A 105 -6.73 -0.40 1.98
C VAL A 105 -7.75 -1.11 2.88
N PRO A 106 -8.74 -0.41 3.47
CA PRO A 106 -9.86 -1.08 4.10
C PRO A 106 -10.44 -2.00 3.02
N GLN A 107 -10.46 -3.31 3.27
CA GLN A 107 -11.18 -4.22 2.39
C GLN A 107 -12.55 -3.58 2.18
N GLN A 108 -12.86 -3.22 0.94
CA GLN A 108 -14.21 -2.84 0.50
C GLN A 108 -15.06 -4.13 0.55
N GLY A 109 -15.14 -4.73 1.74
CA GLY A 109 -15.71 -6.05 2.01
C GLY A 109 -17.06 -5.95 2.69
N ASP A 110 -17.34 -4.86 3.42
CA ASP A 110 -18.49 -4.87 4.32
C ASP A 110 -19.63 -3.95 3.87
N ILE A 111 -19.42 -2.97 2.99
CA ILE A 111 -20.54 -2.08 2.59
C ILE A 111 -21.57 -2.77 1.70
N ASN A 112 -21.15 -3.70 0.84
CA ASN A 112 -22.07 -4.47 -0.01
C ASN A 112 -22.78 -5.58 0.77
N SER A 113 -22.13 -6.12 1.80
CA SER A 113 -22.73 -7.13 2.69
C SER A 113 -23.75 -6.49 3.62
N ASP A 114 -23.41 -5.33 4.21
CA ASP A 114 -24.30 -4.56 5.06
C ASP A 114 -25.55 -4.08 4.31
N LEU A 115 -25.39 -3.66 3.04
CA LEU A 115 -26.52 -3.24 2.21
C LEU A 115 -27.47 -4.40 1.88
N ALA A 116 -26.93 -5.59 1.59
CA ALA A 116 -27.75 -6.79 1.34
C ALA A 116 -28.50 -7.25 2.60
N GLU A 117 -27.90 -7.09 3.78
CA GLU A 117 -28.56 -7.40 5.05
C GLU A 117 -29.69 -6.39 5.36
N ILE A 118 -29.47 -5.10 5.07
CA ILE A 118 -30.50 -4.06 5.20
C ILE A 118 -31.66 -4.30 4.21
N GLU A 119 -31.38 -4.62 2.95
CA GLU A 119 -32.41 -4.95 1.96
C GLU A 119 -33.23 -6.17 2.39
N GLN A 120 -32.57 -7.22 2.91
CA GLN A 120 -33.26 -8.40 3.41
C GLN A 120 -34.10 -8.11 4.68
N MET A 121 -33.70 -7.16 5.52
CA MET A 121 -34.51 -6.70 6.65
C MET A 121 -35.74 -5.89 6.22
N LEU A 122 -35.61 -5.05 5.19
CA LEU A 122 -36.72 -4.28 4.65
C LEU A 122 -37.77 -5.19 3.99
N ASP A 123 -37.35 -6.23 3.29
CA ASP A 123 -38.26 -7.21 2.67
C ASP A 123 -39.05 -8.02 3.72
N LYS A 124 -38.40 -8.37 4.84
CA LYS A 124 -39.04 -9.05 5.99
C LYS A 124 -40.07 -8.19 6.74
N MET A 125 -39.99 -6.86 6.62
CA MET A 125 -40.96 -5.93 7.25
C MET A 125 -42.15 -5.61 6.36
N ASN A 126 -42.13 -6.00 5.08
CA ASN A 126 -43.19 -5.68 4.11
C ASN A 126 -44.17 -6.84 3.87
N VAL A 127 -44.32 -7.75 4.85
CA VAL A 127 -45.29 -8.86 4.87
C VAL A 127 -46.28 -8.68 6.02
#